data_AF-A0A859FG14-F1
#
_entry.id   AF-A0A859FG14-F1
#
_cell.length_a   1.000
_cell.length_b   1.000
_cell.length_c   1.000
_cell.angle_alpha   90.00
_cell.angle_beta   90.00
_cell.angle_gamma   90.00
#
_symmetry.space_group_name_H-M   'P 1'
#
loop_
_entity.id
_entity.type
_entity.pdbx_description
1 polymer ?
#
loop_
_entity_poly.entity_id
_entity_poly.type
_entity_poly.pdbx_seq_one_letter_code
_entity_poly.pdbx_strand_id
1 'polypeptide(L)'
;MSQEIEIEFKQLLTYSQFEALKARYAKGAPSFPQENHYFETEELSFATKKAALRVRAKKDRFTLTLKEPHKDGLLETHQTISKGQFDQIITTSELPTGEVLDQVTVLLGSEPSVNYLGSLKTDRIEVELPEGIFVLDHSTYANTEDYELEFECTSKEEGRLFFESLLKEFDITHQEPLNKIQRFYEATYKKGGKQW
;
A
#
# COMPACT_ATOMS: atom_id res chain seq x y z
N MET A 1 -6.88 0.90 18.13
CA MET A 1 -5.41 1.08 18.17
C MET A 1 -5.03 1.77 16.89
N SER A 2 -4.07 2.68 16.94
CA SER A 2 -3.63 3.46 15.79
C SER A 2 -2.42 2.89 15.09
N GLN A 3 -1.73 1.95 15.74
CA GLN A 3 -0.60 1.24 15.19
C GLN A 3 -0.85 -0.26 15.07
N GLU A 4 -0.36 -0.85 14.00
CA GLU A 4 -0.36 -2.29 13.76
C GLU A 4 0.93 -2.73 13.07
N ILE A 5 1.34 -3.98 13.34
CA ILE A 5 2.41 -4.62 12.59
C ILE A 5 1.74 -5.42 11.46
N GLU A 6 1.93 -4.97 10.23
CA GLU A 6 1.46 -5.65 9.03
C GLU A 6 2.56 -6.63 8.57
N ILE A 7 2.20 -7.91 8.46
CA ILE A 7 3.03 -8.93 7.82
C ILE A 7 2.33 -9.34 6.53
N GLU A 8 2.89 -8.93 5.41
CA GLU A 8 2.32 -9.14 4.08
C GLU A 8 3.33 -9.80 3.14
N PHE A 9 2.81 -10.62 2.21
CA PHE A 9 3.55 -11.18 1.08
C PHE A 9 2.89 -10.72 -0.21
N LYS A 10 3.69 -10.42 -1.26
CA LYS A 10 3.16 -9.84 -2.50
C LYS A 10 3.70 -10.51 -3.74
N GLN A 11 2.88 -10.60 -4.77
CA GLN A 11 3.28 -11.10 -6.08
C GLN A 11 2.53 -10.37 -7.19
N LEU A 12 3.26 -9.81 -8.16
CA LEU A 12 2.65 -9.31 -9.39
C LEU A 12 2.14 -10.48 -10.24
N LEU A 13 0.98 -10.29 -10.83
CA LEU A 13 0.27 -11.29 -11.60
C LEU A 13 0.11 -10.83 -13.05
N THR A 14 0.06 -11.78 -13.96
CA THR A 14 -0.61 -11.56 -15.25
C THR A 14 -2.13 -11.53 -15.04
N TYR A 15 -2.86 -10.94 -15.98
CA TYR A 15 -4.32 -10.97 -15.96
C TYR A 15 -4.89 -12.41 -15.88
N SER A 16 -4.28 -13.37 -16.57
CA SER A 16 -4.72 -14.76 -16.54
C SER A 16 -4.50 -15.42 -15.17
N GLN A 17 -3.38 -15.13 -14.49
CA GLN A 17 -3.11 -15.58 -13.13
C GLN A 17 -4.10 -14.96 -12.13
N PHE A 18 -4.37 -13.65 -12.28
CA PHE A 18 -5.35 -12.94 -11.46
C PHE A 18 -6.75 -13.55 -11.55
N GLU A 19 -7.26 -13.78 -12.76
CA GLU A 19 -8.59 -14.38 -12.95
C GLU A 19 -8.65 -15.84 -12.45
N ALA A 20 -7.57 -16.61 -12.60
CA ALA A 20 -7.50 -17.97 -12.07
C ALA A 20 -7.55 -17.99 -10.53
N LEU A 21 -6.77 -17.14 -9.87
CA LEU A 21 -6.76 -16.98 -8.41
C LEU A 21 -8.11 -16.50 -7.90
N LYS A 22 -8.70 -15.49 -8.56
CA LYS A 22 -10.04 -14.97 -8.25
C LYS A 22 -11.11 -16.05 -8.34
N ALA A 23 -11.07 -16.87 -9.38
CA ALA A 23 -12.03 -17.97 -9.56
C ALA A 23 -11.91 -19.04 -8.46
N ARG A 24 -10.72 -19.24 -7.90
CA ARG A 24 -10.43 -20.25 -6.87
C ARG A 24 -10.71 -19.79 -5.44
N TYR A 25 -10.26 -18.58 -5.09
CA TYR A 25 -10.26 -18.09 -3.70
C TYR A 25 -11.31 -17.01 -3.44
N ALA A 26 -11.69 -16.25 -4.47
CA ALA A 26 -12.52 -15.06 -4.31
C ALA A 26 -13.80 -15.11 -5.16
N LYS A 27 -14.30 -16.32 -5.41
CA LYS A 27 -15.49 -16.52 -6.24
C LYS A 27 -16.72 -15.88 -5.59
N GLY A 28 -17.26 -14.86 -6.24
CA GLY A 28 -18.43 -14.12 -5.75
C GLY A 28 -18.10 -13.08 -4.67
N ALA A 29 -16.84 -12.94 -4.28
CA ALA A 29 -16.42 -11.86 -3.40
C ALA A 29 -16.56 -10.50 -4.12
N PRO A 30 -17.09 -9.48 -3.45
CA PRO A 30 -17.22 -8.15 -4.07
C PRO A 30 -15.84 -7.51 -4.23
N SER A 31 -15.67 -6.76 -5.32
CA SER A 31 -14.59 -5.78 -5.41
C SER A 31 -15.05 -4.46 -4.80
N PHE A 32 -14.15 -3.75 -4.14
CA PHE A 32 -14.38 -2.40 -3.65
C PHE A 32 -13.27 -1.45 -4.12
N PRO A 33 -13.64 -0.28 -4.68
CA PRO A 33 -12.67 0.70 -5.11
C PRO A 33 -12.10 1.44 -3.90
N GLN A 34 -10.80 1.72 -3.98
CA GLN A 34 -10.08 2.61 -3.09
C GLN A 34 -9.09 3.46 -3.89
N GLU A 35 -8.83 4.66 -3.42
CA GLU A 35 -7.85 5.57 -4.02
C GLU A 35 -6.79 5.92 -2.98
N ASN A 36 -5.53 5.65 -3.30
CA ASN A 36 -4.39 5.97 -2.43
C ASN A 36 -3.71 7.23 -2.97
N HIS A 37 -3.74 8.31 -2.19
CA HIS A 37 -3.08 9.58 -2.46
C HIS A 37 -1.73 9.61 -1.76
N TYR A 38 -0.63 9.66 -2.51
CA TYR A 38 0.72 9.54 -1.96
C TYR A 38 1.38 10.91 -1.75
N PHE A 39 2.19 11.00 -0.71
CA PHE A 39 2.90 12.20 -0.29
C PHE A 39 4.38 11.93 -0.05
N GLU A 40 5.23 12.92 -0.31
CA GLU A 40 6.67 12.82 -0.12
C GLU A 40 7.30 14.19 0.16
N THR A 41 8.46 14.24 0.83
CA THR A 41 9.22 15.49 0.99
C THR A 41 9.98 15.85 -0.28
N GLU A 42 10.46 17.09 -0.41
CA GLU A 42 11.27 17.50 -1.57
C GLU A 42 12.55 16.65 -1.72
N GLU A 43 13.10 16.21 -0.59
CA GLU A 43 14.33 15.42 -0.47
C GLU A 43 14.10 13.90 -0.58
N LEU A 44 12.86 13.45 -0.80
CA LEU A 44 12.50 12.03 -0.80
C LEU A 44 12.83 11.35 0.54
N SER A 45 12.47 12.01 1.66
CA SER A 45 12.81 11.54 3.00
C SER A 45 12.12 10.22 3.36
N PHE A 46 10.84 10.03 3.00
CA PHE A 46 10.16 8.75 3.30
C PHE A 46 10.76 7.61 2.49
N ALA A 47 11.00 7.83 1.19
CA ALA A 47 11.72 6.88 0.33
C ALA A 47 13.06 6.43 0.93
N THR A 48 13.87 7.40 1.36
CA THR A 48 15.19 7.15 1.97
C THR A 48 15.09 6.30 3.23
N LYS A 49 14.00 6.45 3.98
CA LYS A 49 13.68 5.65 5.18
C LYS A 49 12.97 4.33 4.85
N LYS A 50 12.73 4.04 3.57
CA LYS A 50 11.89 2.92 3.09
C LYS A 50 10.48 2.95 3.68
N ALA A 51 9.97 4.15 3.93
CA ALA A 51 8.63 4.42 4.43
C ALA A 51 7.73 4.96 3.31
N ALA A 52 6.43 4.93 3.53
CA ALA A 52 5.44 5.48 2.61
C ALA A 52 4.35 6.22 3.38
N LEU A 53 4.04 7.44 2.95
CA LEU A 53 2.94 8.23 3.49
C LEU A 53 1.82 8.31 2.45
N ARG A 54 0.59 7.99 2.88
CA ARG A 54 -0.59 8.07 2.02
C ARG A 54 -1.83 8.54 2.75
N VAL A 55 -2.78 9.10 2.01
CA VAL A 55 -4.18 9.16 2.41
C VAL A 55 -4.97 8.18 1.54
N ARG A 56 -5.60 7.18 2.14
CA ARG A 56 -6.52 6.27 1.46
C ARG A 56 -7.94 6.83 1.54
N ALA A 57 -8.57 7.05 0.38
CA ALA A 57 -9.99 7.34 0.24
C ALA A 57 -10.75 6.05 -0.12
N LYS A 58 -11.69 5.65 0.72
CA LYS A 58 -12.56 4.47 0.50
C LYS A 58 -13.99 4.85 0.90
N LYS A 59 -14.90 4.94 -0.09
CA LYS A 59 -16.23 5.54 0.09
C LYS A 59 -16.08 6.99 0.63
N ASP A 60 -16.73 7.33 1.74
CA ASP A 60 -16.66 8.65 2.38
C ASP A 60 -15.63 8.73 3.52
N ARG A 61 -14.71 7.77 3.60
CA ARG A 61 -13.67 7.72 4.65
C ARG A 61 -12.29 8.00 4.09
N PHE A 62 -11.56 8.87 4.78
CA PHE A 62 -10.17 9.20 4.52
C PHE A 62 -9.31 8.73 5.69
N THR A 63 -8.31 7.92 5.39
CA THR A 63 -7.36 7.41 6.39
C THR A 63 -5.95 7.83 5.97
N LEU A 64 -5.34 8.72 6.75
CA LEU A 64 -3.93 9.03 6.67
C LEU A 64 -3.14 7.86 7.27
N THR A 65 -2.10 7.41 6.58
CA THR A 65 -1.32 6.25 7.01
C THR A 65 0.15 6.45 6.68
N LEU A 66 1.00 6.26 7.68
CA LEU A 66 2.44 6.06 7.53
C LEU A 66 2.73 4.57 7.62
N LYS A 67 3.36 3.99 6.60
CA LYS A 67 3.98 2.65 6.66
C LYS A 67 5.48 2.81 6.79
N GLU A 68 6.12 2.14 7.74
CA GLU A 68 7.58 2.17 7.92
C GLU A 68 8.15 0.79 8.25
N PRO A 69 9.45 0.53 8.01
CA PRO A 69 10.05 -0.77 8.28
C PRO A 69 10.01 -1.16 9.76
N HIS A 70 9.61 -2.39 10.04
CA HIS A 70 9.68 -3.01 11.36
C HIS A 70 10.38 -4.38 11.27
N LYS A 71 10.92 -4.89 12.38
CA LYS A 71 11.65 -6.18 12.40
C LYS A 71 10.82 -7.36 11.88
N ASP A 72 9.52 -7.32 12.11
CA ASP A 72 8.59 -8.42 11.79
C ASP A 72 7.80 -8.18 10.49
N GLY A 73 7.83 -6.98 9.93
CA GLY A 73 6.99 -6.56 8.80
C GLY A 73 7.04 -5.04 8.60
N LEU A 74 5.89 -4.41 8.44
CA LEU A 74 5.75 -2.96 8.43
C LEU A 74 5.04 -2.50 9.69
N LEU A 75 5.51 -1.42 10.31
CA LEU A 75 4.72 -0.68 11.28
C LEU A 75 3.83 0.28 10.50
N GLU A 76 2.52 0.13 10.65
CA GLU A 76 1.55 1.09 10.13
C GLU A 76 1.04 1.96 11.26
N THR A 77 0.97 3.26 11.02
CA THR A 77 0.29 4.21 11.90
C THR A 77 -0.86 4.84 11.11
N HIS A 78 -2.07 4.74 11.63
CA HIS A 78 -3.30 5.20 10.98
C HIS A 78 -3.97 6.33 11.75
N GLN A 79 -4.44 7.32 11.00
CA GLN A 79 -5.23 8.41 11.53
C GLN A 79 -6.43 8.66 10.61
N THR A 80 -7.65 8.55 11.15
CA THR A 80 -8.85 8.95 10.41
C THR A 80 -8.85 10.47 10.29
N ILE A 81 -9.03 10.97 9.07
CA ILE A 81 -9.10 12.40 8.79
C ILE A 81 -10.40 12.73 8.04
N SER A 82 -10.84 13.97 8.15
CA SER A 82 -11.94 14.50 7.33
C SER A 82 -11.45 14.83 5.91
N LYS A 83 -12.39 14.94 4.97
CA LYS A 83 -12.08 15.47 3.63
C LYS A 83 -11.45 16.86 3.71
N GLY A 84 -11.91 17.73 4.62
CA GLY A 84 -11.35 19.07 4.79
C GLY A 84 -9.89 19.05 5.23
N GLN A 85 -9.51 18.11 6.11
CA GLN A 85 -8.10 17.90 6.48
C GLN A 85 -7.28 17.35 5.31
N PHE A 86 -7.82 16.43 4.52
CA PHE A 86 -7.15 15.97 3.30
C PHE A 86 -6.91 17.11 2.30
N ASP A 87 -7.92 17.95 2.05
CA ASP A 87 -7.81 19.13 1.20
C ASP A 87 -6.76 20.12 1.76
N GLN A 88 -6.67 20.26 3.09
CA GLN A 88 -5.62 21.06 3.75
C GLN A 88 -4.22 20.51 3.49
N ILE A 89 -3.97 19.21 3.67
CA ILE A 89 -2.65 18.60 3.39
C ILE A 89 -2.19 18.94 1.96
N ILE A 90 -3.09 18.84 0.98
CA ILE A 90 -2.77 19.13 -0.42
C ILE A 90 -2.44 20.61 -0.64
N THR A 91 -3.12 21.52 0.05
CA THR A 91 -3.01 22.97 -0.19
C THR A 91 -1.92 23.65 0.64
N THR A 92 -1.64 23.16 1.85
CA THR A 92 -0.67 23.76 2.78
C THR A 92 0.61 22.96 2.90
N SER A 93 0.64 21.71 2.41
CA SER A 93 1.75 20.77 2.60
C SER A 93 2.02 20.42 4.08
N GLU A 94 1.05 20.67 4.96
CA GLU A 94 1.14 20.38 6.39
C GLU A 94 0.28 19.19 6.76
N LEU A 95 0.82 18.32 7.61
CA LEU A 95 0.06 17.18 8.16
C LEU A 95 -0.81 17.63 9.34
N PRO A 96 -2.04 17.09 9.48
CA PRO A 96 -2.87 17.38 10.63
C PRO A 96 -2.25 16.78 11.90
N THR A 97 -2.39 17.50 13.02
CA THR A 97 -2.00 16.98 14.35
C THR A 97 -2.61 15.61 14.64
N GLY A 98 -1.82 14.71 15.21
CA GLY A 98 -2.25 13.38 15.61
C GLY A 98 -1.15 12.35 15.46
N GLU A 99 -1.52 11.09 15.61
CA GLU A 99 -0.59 9.96 15.74
C GLU A 99 0.32 9.79 14.52
N VAL A 100 -0.16 10.11 13.31
CA VAL A 100 0.69 10.04 12.12
C VAL A 100 1.73 11.16 12.12
N LEU A 101 1.38 12.40 12.50
CA LEU A 101 2.36 13.49 12.59
C LEU A 101 3.41 13.21 13.68
N ASP A 102 2.97 12.69 14.82
CA ASP A 102 3.87 12.30 15.91
C ASP A 102 4.87 11.24 15.42
N GLN A 103 4.40 10.20 14.74
CA GLN A 103 5.27 9.14 14.22
C GLN A 103 6.17 9.61 13.08
N VAL A 104 5.67 10.47 12.18
CA VAL A 104 6.49 11.10 11.13
C VAL A 104 7.64 11.91 11.77
N THR A 105 7.35 12.67 12.83
CA THR A 105 8.36 13.44 13.56
C THR A 105 9.41 12.54 14.20
N VAL A 106 9.00 11.39 14.76
CA VAL A 106 9.93 10.38 15.28
C VAL A 106 10.82 9.80 14.17
N LEU A 107 10.25 9.45 13.02
CA LEU A 107 10.95 8.85 11.89
C LEU A 107 11.98 9.80 11.24
N LEU A 108 11.60 11.08 11.09
CA LEU A 108 12.40 12.08 10.38
C LEU A 108 13.22 13.00 11.29
N GLY A 109 12.88 13.08 12.58
CA GLY A 109 13.51 13.96 13.57
C GLY A 109 12.95 15.39 13.59
N SER A 110 11.99 15.70 12.72
CA SER A 110 11.31 17.00 12.63
C SER A 110 9.97 16.84 11.91
N GLU A 111 9.06 17.80 12.09
CA GLU A 111 7.84 17.90 11.28
C GLU A 111 8.22 18.32 9.83
N PRO A 112 7.93 17.48 8.82
CA PRO A 112 8.26 17.81 7.43
C PRO A 112 7.14 18.62 6.76
N SER A 113 7.50 19.34 5.70
CA SER A 113 6.54 19.72 4.65
C SER A 113 6.40 18.57 3.66
N VAL A 114 5.17 18.26 3.23
CA VAL A 114 4.88 17.14 2.32
C VAL A 114 4.24 17.60 1.02
N ASN A 115 4.75 17.09 -0.09
CA ASN A 115 4.26 17.36 -1.44
C ASN A 115 3.36 16.22 -1.91
N TYR A 116 2.23 16.56 -2.52
CA TYR A 116 1.35 15.59 -3.14
C TYR A 116 1.98 15.04 -4.43
N LEU A 117 2.19 13.72 -4.48
CA LEU A 117 2.75 13.02 -5.66
C LEU A 117 1.68 12.59 -6.67
N GLY A 118 0.43 12.44 -6.24
CA GLY A 118 -0.63 11.91 -7.07
C GLY A 118 -1.32 10.71 -6.44
N SER A 119 -2.18 10.06 -7.21
CA SER A 119 -3.01 8.96 -6.74
C SER A 119 -2.94 7.72 -7.61
N LEU A 120 -3.19 6.60 -6.95
CA LEU A 120 -3.33 5.27 -7.53
C LEU A 120 -4.69 4.70 -7.10
N LYS A 121 -5.48 4.27 -8.07
CA LYS A 121 -6.77 3.62 -7.82
C LYS A 121 -6.57 2.12 -7.79
N THR A 122 -7.24 1.44 -6.86
CA THR A 122 -7.22 0.00 -6.74
C THR A 122 -8.63 -0.53 -6.57
N ASP A 123 -9.03 -1.46 -7.43
CA ASP A 123 -10.18 -2.32 -7.23
C ASP A 123 -9.71 -3.54 -6.46
N ARG A 124 -10.08 -3.62 -5.18
CA ARG A 124 -9.59 -4.63 -4.24
C ARG A 124 -10.66 -5.66 -3.94
N ILE A 125 -10.25 -6.93 -3.92
CA ILE A 125 -11.03 -8.06 -3.40
C ILE A 125 -10.28 -8.62 -2.18
N GLU A 126 -10.97 -8.74 -1.05
CA GLU A 126 -10.43 -9.31 0.20
C GLU A 126 -11.26 -10.53 0.61
N VAL A 127 -10.58 -11.61 1.01
CA VAL A 127 -11.20 -12.85 1.51
C VAL A 127 -10.45 -13.33 2.75
N GLU A 128 -11.15 -13.52 3.85
CA GLU A 128 -10.59 -14.15 5.05
C GLU A 128 -10.46 -15.66 4.82
N LEU A 129 -9.23 -16.17 5.01
CA LEU A 129 -8.89 -17.58 5.03
C LEU A 129 -8.42 -17.96 6.45
N PRO A 130 -8.43 -19.27 6.81
CA PRO A 130 -7.91 -19.71 8.11
C PRO A 130 -6.47 -19.26 8.39
N GLU A 131 -5.64 -19.14 7.35
CA GLU A 131 -4.23 -18.81 7.44
C GLU A 131 -3.94 -17.29 7.41
N GLY A 132 -4.92 -16.46 7.02
CA GLY A 132 -4.72 -15.02 6.82
C GLY A 132 -5.72 -14.39 5.85
N ILE A 133 -5.44 -13.17 5.41
CA ILE A 133 -6.30 -12.43 4.48
C ILE A 133 -5.71 -12.53 3.08
N PHE A 134 -6.47 -13.12 2.17
CA PHE A 134 -6.15 -13.17 0.75
C PHE A 134 -6.66 -11.91 0.05
N VAL A 135 -5.78 -11.22 -0.68
CA VAL A 135 -6.08 -9.95 -1.33
C VAL A 135 -5.72 -10.01 -2.81
N LEU A 136 -6.66 -9.59 -3.66
CA LEU A 136 -6.40 -9.34 -5.08
C LEU A 136 -6.63 -7.87 -5.39
N ASP A 137 -5.59 -7.24 -5.90
CA ASP A 137 -5.60 -5.83 -6.28
C ASP A 137 -5.46 -5.68 -7.79
N HIS A 138 -6.42 -5.00 -8.41
CA HIS A 138 -6.28 -4.45 -9.75
C HIS A 138 -6.04 -2.95 -9.62
N SER A 139 -4.82 -2.50 -9.94
CA SER A 139 -4.43 -1.10 -9.76
C SER A 139 -4.34 -0.36 -11.09
N THR A 140 -4.79 0.90 -11.13
CA THR A 140 -4.69 1.80 -12.28
C THR A 140 -4.05 3.12 -11.89
N TYR A 141 -3.03 3.53 -12.65
CA TYR A 141 -2.25 4.75 -12.41
C TYR A 141 -1.41 5.11 -13.64
N ALA A 142 -1.06 6.39 -13.83
CA ALA A 142 -0.14 6.83 -14.89
C ALA A 142 -0.39 6.26 -16.31
N ASN A 143 -1.67 6.05 -16.69
CA ASN A 143 -2.10 5.38 -17.93
C ASN A 143 -1.61 3.92 -18.09
N THR A 144 -1.33 3.24 -16.98
CA THR A 144 -1.01 1.81 -16.90
C THR A 144 -1.89 1.14 -15.87
N GLU A 145 -1.89 -0.19 -15.88
CA GLU A 145 -2.52 -1.03 -14.89
C GLU A 145 -1.60 -2.20 -14.50
N ASP A 146 -1.80 -2.73 -13.29
CA ASP A 146 -1.19 -3.98 -12.84
C ASP A 146 -2.15 -4.80 -11.99
N TYR A 147 -1.79 -6.07 -11.81
CA TYR A 147 -2.54 -7.04 -11.01
C TYR A 147 -1.60 -7.58 -9.94
N GLU A 148 -2.05 -7.63 -8.69
CA GLU A 148 -1.22 -8.05 -7.56
C GLU A 148 -2.01 -8.95 -6.63
N LEU A 149 -1.35 -10.02 -6.19
CA LEU A 149 -1.74 -10.82 -5.05
C LEU A 149 -1.04 -10.28 -3.81
N GLU A 150 -1.79 -10.02 -2.74
CA GLU A 150 -1.24 -9.83 -1.40
C GLU A 150 -1.80 -10.89 -0.45
N PHE A 151 -1.01 -11.30 0.54
CA PHE A 151 -1.45 -12.18 1.62
C PHE A 151 -1.01 -11.60 2.96
N GLU A 152 -1.97 -11.13 3.76
CA GLU A 152 -1.74 -10.55 5.07
C GLU A 152 -1.91 -11.63 6.15
N CYS A 153 -1.00 -11.70 7.12
CA CYS A 153 -1.00 -12.77 8.13
C CYS A 153 -0.47 -12.27 9.48
N THR A 154 -0.71 -13.04 10.55
CA THR A 154 -0.18 -12.74 11.89
C THR A 154 1.12 -13.47 12.19
N SER A 155 1.39 -14.57 11.48
CA SER A 155 2.60 -15.41 11.63
C SER A 155 3.39 -15.38 10.34
N LYS A 156 4.59 -14.77 10.38
CA LYS A 156 5.48 -14.67 9.22
C LYS A 156 5.86 -16.04 8.64
N GLU A 157 6.08 -17.03 9.50
CA GLU A 157 6.49 -18.37 9.05
C GLU A 157 5.34 -19.11 8.38
N GLU A 158 4.17 -19.17 9.03
CA GLU A 158 2.98 -19.84 8.49
C GLU A 158 2.47 -19.13 7.24
N GLY A 159 2.46 -17.80 7.25
CA GLY A 159 2.06 -17.00 6.10
C GLY A 159 2.98 -17.20 4.89
N ARG A 160 4.31 -17.29 5.10
CA ARG A 160 5.25 -17.62 4.03
C ARG A 160 4.99 -18.99 3.45
N LEU A 161 4.79 -20.01 4.29
CA LEU A 161 4.53 -21.38 3.86
C LEU A 161 3.23 -21.47 3.05
N PHE A 162 2.17 -20.81 3.53
CA PHE A 162 0.90 -20.73 2.82
C PHE A 162 1.07 -20.02 1.48
N PHE A 163 1.71 -18.85 1.47
CA PHE A 163 1.93 -18.06 0.25
C PHE A 163 2.72 -18.83 -0.80
N GLU A 164 3.82 -19.49 -0.42
CA GLU A 164 4.61 -20.32 -1.32
C GLU A 164 3.82 -21.51 -1.87
N SER A 165 2.99 -22.15 -1.03
CA SER A 165 2.11 -23.23 -1.47
C SER A 165 1.06 -22.74 -2.46
N LEU A 166 0.47 -21.57 -2.22
CA LEU A 166 -0.50 -20.93 -3.09
C LEU A 166 0.14 -20.59 -4.44
N LEU A 167 1.31 -19.95 -4.47
CA LEU A 167 1.99 -19.65 -5.73
C LEU A 167 2.31 -20.92 -6.52
N LYS A 168 2.72 -22.00 -5.83
CA LYS A 168 2.99 -23.29 -6.44
C LYS A 168 1.74 -23.96 -7.03
N GLU A 169 0.56 -23.82 -6.42
CA GLU A 169 -0.71 -24.34 -6.97
C GLU A 169 -1.03 -23.74 -8.35
N PHE A 170 -0.55 -22.52 -8.62
CA PHE A 170 -0.81 -21.76 -9.86
C PHE A 170 0.41 -21.67 -10.79
N ASP A 171 1.46 -22.45 -10.54
CA ASP A 171 2.74 -22.42 -11.28
C ASP A 171 3.35 -21.01 -11.36
N ILE A 172 3.22 -20.22 -10.29
CA ILE A 172 3.76 -18.87 -10.18
C ILE A 172 5.13 -18.93 -9.49
N THR A 173 6.15 -18.38 -10.14
CA THR A 173 7.48 -18.22 -9.54
C THR A 173 7.53 -16.91 -8.75
N HIS A 174 7.84 -17.00 -7.45
CA HIS A 174 7.89 -15.83 -6.58
C HIS A 174 8.96 -14.84 -7.05
N GLN A 175 8.57 -13.59 -7.23
CA GLN A 175 9.45 -12.45 -7.41
C GLN A 175 8.88 -11.28 -6.62
N GLU A 176 9.61 -10.88 -5.58
CA GLU A 176 9.20 -9.75 -4.74
C GLU A 176 9.00 -8.49 -5.61
N PRO A 177 7.78 -7.95 -5.65
CA PRO A 177 7.50 -6.77 -6.46
C PRO A 177 8.00 -5.50 -5.76
N LEU A 178 8.26 -4.46 -6.55
CA LEU A 178 8.35 -3.10 -6.00
C LEU A 178 7.00 -2.74 -5.37
N ASN A 179 7.01 -1.97 -4.28
CA ASN A 179 5.77 -1.50 -3.67
C ASN A 179 4.96 -0.61 -4.62
N LYS A 180 3.63 -0.58 -4.47
CA LYS A 180 2.72 0.24 -5.30
C LYS A 180 3.18 1.69 -5.48
N ILE A 181 3.63 2.36 -4.42
CA ILE A 181 4.16 3.75 -4.50
C ILE A 181 5.42 3.84 -5.36
N GLN A 182 6.32 2.86 -5.28
CA GLN A 182 7.51 2.80 -6.14
C GLN A 182 7.08 2.62 -7.59
N ARG A 183 6.22 1.64 -7.88
CA ARG A 183 5.71 1.41 -9.25
C ARG A 183 5.02 2.65 -9.82
N PHE A 184 4.20 3.32 -9.00
CA PHE A 184 3.57 4.60 -9.32
C PHE A 184 4.60 5.69 -9.65
N TYR A 185 5.58 5.88 -8.78
CA TYR A 185 6.61 6.90 -8.94
C TYR A 185 7.45 6.64 -10.20
N GLU A 186 7.82 5.39 -10.46
CA GLU A 186 8.54 5.01 -11.67
C GLU A 186 7.73 5.29 -12.95
N ALA A 187 6.45 4.90 -12.99
CA ALA A 187 5.60 5.15 -14.14
C ALA A 187 5.37 6.65 -14.40
N THR A 188 5.32 7.47 -13.34
CA THR A 188 4.98 8.89 -13.41
C THR A 188 6.20 9.79 -13.65
N TYR A 189 7.33 9.50 -12.98
CA TYR A 189 8.46 10.43 -12.89
C TYR A 189 9.78 9.90 -13.48
N LYS A 190 9.98 8.59 -13.67
CA LYS A 190 11.25 8.06 -14.24
C LYS A 190 11.47 8.38 -15.73
N LYS A 191 10.55 9.08 -16.41
CA LYS A 191 10.88 9.76 -17.68
C LYS A 191 11.86 10.94 -17.49
N GLY A 192 12.27 11.29 -16.26
CA GLY A 192 13.14 12.45 -15.93
C GLY A 192 14.36 12.21 -15.02
N GLY A 193 14.76 10.96 -14.72
CA GLY A 193 16.11 10.67 -14.19
C GLY A 193 16.40 10.79 -12.68
N LYS A 194 15.42 11.06 -11.80
CA LYS A 194 15.61 10.85 -10.35
C LYS A 194 15.09 9.46 -9.95
N GLN A 195 15.91 8.70 -9.22
CA GLN A 195 15.60 7.34 -8.77
C GLN A 195 15.08 7.37 -7.32
N TRP A 196 13.98 6.65 -7.07
CA TRP A 196 13.40 6.37 -5.76
C TRP A 196 14.04 5.12 -5.15
#